data_AF-A0A3P9BR59-F1
#
_entry.id   AF-A0A3P9BR59-F1
#
_cell.length_a   1.000
_cell.length_b   1.000
_cell.length_c   1.000
_cell.angle_alpha   90.00
_cell.angle_beta   90.00
_cell.angle_gamma   90.00
#
_symmetry.space_group_name_H-M   'P 1'
#
loop_
_entity.id
_entity.type
_entity.pdbx_description
1 polymer ?
#
loop_
_entity_poly.entity_id
_entity_poly.type
_entity_poly.pdbx_seq_one_letter_code
_entity_poly.pdbx_strand_id
1 'polypeptide(L)'
;HIFKPLLFTVTVCDGTKNFLSTTGNSEIQYNLMKTRYNNCDIVMGNLEITMMDHTRDFSFLESIKEVTGYILFAINEFSRLPLHHLRIIRGSTLYEDQYALAVMVNYQRDGEHGLQELGLTHLTEILRGGVKIIQNKYLSYAPLVNWLDISCSFTLHIVNNIRNFKVKSLICIYGTVLVSRQVFTSVDSLTVTKTVCAPQCSGRCFGRNPSECCHVECAGGCTGPKDTDCFACRNFNNSGSCVPQCPQTVIYNRLTYRMEPNPNAKYQYGSICVTQCPKIFVVDGSSCVSNCPSNKMEVEKNGVKTCEPCKGLCPKGISCRSNSSSLYRYLTALLLLTVSFSSFDFFPVYVHRPGMFDIKLLEGKKKKRKELA
;
A
#
# COMPACT_ATOMS: atom_id res chain seq x y z
N HIS A 1 -43.04 7.09 -5.20
CA HIS A 1 -41.65 7.46 -4.86
C HIS A 1 -40.69 6.62 -5.68
N ILE A 2 -39.88 7.24 -6.54
CA ILE A 2 -38.83 6.54 -7.29
C ILE A 2 -37.68 6.29 -6.32
N PHE A 3 -37.38 5.03 -6.02
CA PHE A 3 -36.12 4.64 -5.40
C PHE A 3 -34.98 4.97 -6.38
N LYS A 4 -34.36 6.14 -6.21
CA LYS A 4 -33.01 6.32 -6.72
C LYS A 4 -32.12 5.38 -5.90
N PRO A 5 -31.44 4.39 -6.51
CA PRO A 5 -30.39 3.69 -5.78
C PRO A 5 -29.37 4.75 -5.34
N LEU A 6 -28.95 4.71 -4.07
CA LEU A 6 -27.78 5.46 -3.66
C LEU A 6 -26.60 4.92 -4.46
N LEU A 7 -26.16 5.71 -5.45
CA LEU A 7 -24.86 5.56 -6.06
C LEU A 7 -23.85 5.82 -4.94
N PHE A 8 -23.37 4.75 -4.31
CA PHE A 8 -22.25 4.81 -3.36
C PHE A 8 -21.03 5.32 -4.11
N THR A 9 -20.79 6.63 -3.98
CA THR A 9 -19.60 7.29 -4.53
C THR A 9 -18.41 6.86 -3.70
N VAL A 10 -17.63 5.92 -4.26
CA VAL A 10 -16.38 5.46 -3.64
C VAL A 10 -15.44 6.65 -3.46
N THR A 11 -15.10 6.95 -2.22
CA THR A 11 -14.25 8.08 -1.86
C THR A 11 -12.81 7.62 -1.77
N VAL A 12 -11.93 8.30 -2.50
CA VAL A 12 -10.51 7.96 -2.61
C VAL A 12 -9.67 9.03 -1.92
N CYS A 13 -8.70 8.63 -1.11
CA CYS A 13 -7.79 9.52 -0.40
C CYS A 13 -6.33 9.12 -0.62
N ASP A 14 -5.42 10.08 -0.64
CA ASP A 14 -3.99 9.79 -0.75
C ASP A 14 -3.41 9.31 0.58
N GLY A 15 -2.67 8.20 0.55
CA GLY A 15 -1.90 7.69 1.68
C GLY A 15 -0.60 8.46 1.94
N THR A 16 0.24 7.91 2.82
CA THR A 16 1.53 8.52 3.23
C THR A 16 2.73 7.64 2.87
N LYS A 17 3.95 8.18 3.03
CA LYS A 17 5.21 7.43 2.85
C LYS A 17 6.30 8.00 3.78
N ASN A 18 5.95 8.16 5.04
CA ASN A 18 6.78 8.73 6.09
C ASN A 18 7.55 7.66 6.88
N PHE A 19 7.17 6.39 6.76
CA PHE A 19 7.67 5.25 7.54
C PHE A 19 7.52 5.49 9.05
N LEU A 20 8.61 5.85 9.73
CA LEU A 20 8.65 6.18 11.16
C LEU A 20 9.01 7.65 11.41
N SER A 21 9.05 8.48 10.37
CA SER A 21 9.27 9.92 10.47
C SER A 21 7.95 10.64 10.81
N THR A 22 8.00 11.60 11.73
CA THR A 22 6.83 12.40 12.14
C THR A 22 7.04 13.89 11.91
N THR A 23 6.01 14.58 11.44
CA THR A 23 6.03 16.03 11.21
C THR A 23 5.44 16.80 12.40
N GLY A 24 6.27 17.07 13.41
CA GLY A 24 5.87 17.81 14.62
C GLY A 24 5.35 16.90 15.73
N ASN A 25 4.39 17.39 16.52
CA ASN A 25 3.85 16.68 17.69
C ASN A 25 2.70 15.71 17.35
N SER A 26 2.34 14.83 18.30
CA SER A 26 1.31 13.79 18.11
C SER A 26 -0.08 14.38 17.80
N GLU A 27 -0.43 15.55 18.36
CA GLU A 27 -1.68 16.26 18.05
C GLU A 27 -1.77 16.66 16.58
N ILE A 28 -0.70 17.23 16.01
CA ILE A 28 -0.64 17.61 14.60
C ILE A 28 -0.72 16.36 13.71
N GLN A 29 0.00 15.28 14.06
CA GLN A 29 -0.08 14.01 13.32
C GLN A 29 -1.51 13.45 13.29
N TYR A 30 -2.17 13.40 14.45
CA TYR A 30 -3.54 12.92 14.58
C TYR A 30 -4.53 13.75 13.75
N ASN A 31 -4.47 15.09 13.82
CA ASN A 31 -5.38 15.94 13.06
C ASN A 31 -5.14 15.90 11.54
N LEU A 32 -3.88 15.80 11.09
CA LEU A 32 -3.55 15.55 9.68
C LEU A 32 -4.10 14.21 9.20
N MET A 33 -3.95 13.15 10.01
CA MET A 33 -4.47 11.82 9.71
C MET A 33 -6.00 11.78 9.65
N LYS A 34 -6.67 12.42 10.63
CA LYS A 34 -8.12 12.56 10.66
C LYS A 34 -8.64 13.30 9.43
N THR A 35 -8.03 14.43 9.08
CA THR A 35 -8.43 15.22 7.90
C THR A 35 -8.24 14.45 6.59
N ARG A 36 -7.20 13.62 6.50
CA ARG A 36 -6.84 12.83 5.31
C ARG A 36 -7.76 11.62 5.07
N TYR A 37 -8.13 10.91 6.14
CA TYR A 37 -8.82 9.61 6.03
C TYR A 37 -10.32 9.65 6.38
N ASN A 38 -10.84 10.78 6.89
CA ASN A 38 -12.27 10.93 7.17
C ASN A 38 -13.13 10.70 5.92
N ASN A 39 -14.09 9.77 6.03
CA ASN A 39 -14.96 9.30 4.93
C ASN A 39 -14.21 8.71 3.72
N CYS A 40 -13.01 8.14 3.90
CA CYS A 40 -12.28 7.48 2.82
C CYS A 40 -12.62 5.98 2.71
N ASP A 41 -12.96 5.51 1.50
CA ASP A 41 -13.14 4.07 1.19
C ASP A 41 -11.82 3.40 0.76
N ILE A 42 -11.01 4.10 -0.06
CA ILE A 42 -9.79 3.56 -0.68
C ILE A 42 -8.59 4.49 -0.42
N VAL A 43 -7.59 3.98 0.29
CA VAL A 43 -6.30 4.67 0.48
C VAL A 43 -5.38 4.38 -0.71
N MET A 44 -5.07 5.41 -1.49
CA MET A 44 -4.12 5.39 -2.61
C MET A 44 -2.69 5.60 -2.09
N GLY A 45 -1.93 4.51 -1.96
CA GLY A 45 -0.64 4.50 -1.27
C GLY A 45 -0.75 3.75 0.06
N ASN A 46 0.03 4.16 1.05
CA ASN A 46 0.17 3.40 2.31
C ASN A 46 -0.68 4.01 3.42
N LEU A 47 -1.21 3.16 4.29
CA LEU A 47 -1.85 3.56 5.54
C LEU A 47 -0.83 3.41 6.67
N GLU A 48 -0.19 4.51 7.04
CA GLU A 48 0.76 4.57 8.17
C GLU A 48 0.05 5.21 9.38
N ILE A 49 -0.02 4.46 10.49
CA ILE A 49 -0.55 4.92 11.77
C ILE A 49 0.56 4.73 12.79
N THR A 50 1.20 5.83 13.20
CA THR A 50 2.38 5.80 14.05
C THR A 50 2.35 6.89 15.12
N MET A 51 2.99 6.62 16.27
CA MET A 51 3.13 7.59 17.38
C MET A 51 1.80 8.16 17.89
N MET A 52 0.77 7.31 17.93
CA MET A 52 -0.56 7.63 18.43
C MET A 52 -0.75 7.26 19.90
N ASP A 53 -1.27 8.24 20.66
CA ASP A 53 -1.67 8.11 22.06
C ASP A 53 -2.95 7.24 22.23
N HIS A 54 -3.11 6.65 23.41
CA HIS A 54 -4.21 5.73 23.75
C HIS A 54 -5.58 6.40 23.90
N THR A 55 -5.64 7.72 24.10
CA THR A 55 -6.88 8.51 24.28
C THR A 55 -7.56 8.93 22.98
N ARG A 56 -6.96 8.62 21.83
CA ARG A 56 -7.40 9.12 20.51
C ARG A 56 -8.57 8.33 19.93
N ASP A 57 -9.50 9.04 19.29
CA ASP A 57 -10.61 8.43 18.55
C ASP A 57 -10.23 8.18 17.08
N PHE A 58 -10.34 6.92 16.65
CA PHE A 58 -10.04 6.49 15.29
C PHE A 58 -11.28 6.16 14.45
N SER A 59 -12.49 6.50 14.92
CA SER A 59 -13.78 6.29 14.23
C SER A 59 -13.75 6.63 12.74
N PHE A 60 -13.07 7.72 12.37
CA PHE A 60 -12.93 8.17 10.98
C PHE A 60 -12.26 7.16 10.02
N LEU A 61 -11.55 6.15 10.54
CA LEU A 61 -10.97 5.06 9.75
C LEU A 61 -11.96 3.94 9.40
N GLU A 62 -13.14 3.93 10.01
CA GLU A 62 -14.14 2.87 9.86
C GLU A 62 -14.60 2.68 8.40
N SER A 63 -14.62 3.73 7.59
CA SER A 63 -15.03 3.66 6.18
C SER A 63 -14.04 2.95 5.28
N ILE A 64 -12.78 2.76 5.71
CA ILE A 64 -11.70 2.23 4.86
C ILE A 64 -11.94 0.75 4.55
N LYS A 65 -12.07 0.45 3.25
CA LYS A 65 -12.31 -0.89 2.68
C LYS A 65 -11.08 -1.46 1.99
N GLU A 66 -10.20 -0.60 1.47
CA GLU A 66 -9.02 -0.99 0.70
C GLU A 66 -7.82 -0.06 0.96
N VAL A 67 -6.62 -0.66 1.01
CA VAL A 67 -5.33 0.06 0.94
C VAL A 67 -4.52 -0.48 -0.25
N THR A 68 -4.09 0.39 -1.16
CA THR A 68 -3.39 -0.05 -2.38
C THR A 68 -1.89 -0.29 -2.19
N GLY A 69 -1.27 0.34 -1.20
CA GLY A 69 0.12 0.12 -0.78
C GLY A 69 0.25 -0.90 0.34
N TYR A 70 1.02 -0.57 1.37
CA TYR A 70 1.13 -1.33 2.62
C TYR A 70 0.38 -0.64 3.78
N ILE A 71 0.20 -1.39 4.87
CA ILE A 71 -0.28 -0.89 6.17
C ILE A 71 0.86 -1.00 7.20
N LEU A 72 1.11 0.07 7.95
CA LEU A 72 2.11 0.16 9.00
C LEU A 72 1.47 0.67 10.31
N PHE A 73 1.45 -0.16 11.34
CA PHE A 73 1.12 0.24 12.71
C PHE A 73 2.39 0.18 13.56
N ALA A 74 2.94 1.33 13.96
CA ALA A 74 4.17 1.35 14.75
C ALA A 74 4.20 2.40 15.86
N ILE A 75 4.70 2.00 17.05
CA ILE A 75 4.91 2.90 18.19
C ILE A 75 3.59 3.58 18.63
N ASN A 76 2.51 2.79 18.75
CA ASN A 76 1.20 3.28 19.19
C ASN A 76 0.78 2.72 20.55
N GLU A 77 -0.04 3.46 21.28
CA GLU A 77 -0.55 3.08 22.61
C GLU A 77 -2.03 2.68 22.63
N PHE A 78 -2.79 2.91 21.55
CA PHE A 78 -4.20 2.51 21.48
C PHE A 78 -4.41 0.99 21.56
N SER A 79 -5.56 0.55 22.07
CA SER A 79 -5.91 -0.86 22.22
C SER A 79 -6.43 -1.51 20.94
N ARG A 80 -7.12 -0.76 20.08
CA ARG A 80 -7.76 -1.26 18.84
C ARG A 80 -7.97 -0.14 17.81
N LEU A 81 -7.95 -0.50 16.52
CA LEU A 81 -8.42 0.34 15.42
C LEU A 81 -9.77 -0.16 14.86
N PRO A 82 -10.68 0.72 14.41
CA PRO A 82 -11.99 0.33 13.89
C PRO A 82 -11.98 -0.12 12.42
N LEU A 83 -10.87 -0.69 11.91
CA LEU A 83 -10.64 -1.08 10.51
C LEU A 83 -11.40 -2.36 10.07
N HIS A 84 -12.60 -2.56 10.59
CA HIS A 84 -13.40 -3.76 10.39
C HIS A 84 -14.10 -3.83 9.03
N HIS A 85 -14.10 -2.75 8.23
CA HIS A 85 -14.53 -2.80 6.83
C HIS A 85 -13.40 -3.11 5.84
N LEU A 86 -12.13 -3.11 6.28
CA LEU A 86 -10.99 -3.39 5.42
C LEU A 86 -11.03 -4.84 4.91
N ARG A 87 -11.19 -5.01 3.59
CA ARG A 87 -11.23 -6.33 2.92
C ARG A 87 -9.91 -6.74 2.30
N ILE A 88 -9.13 -5.77 1.81
CA ILE A 88 -7.98 -6.04 0.94
C ILE A 88 -6.81 -5.07 1.15
N ILE A 89 -5.60 -5.61 1.11
CA ILE A 89 -4.34 -4.86 0.98
C ILE A 89 -3.67 -5.29 -0.34
N ARG A 90 -3.41 -4.35 -1.26
CA ARG A 90 -2.87 -4.72 -2.59
C ARG A 90 -1.36 -4.90 -2.64
N GLY A 91 -0.58 -4.19 -1.81
CA GLY A 91 0.88 -4.31 -1.80
C GLY A 91 1.56 -3.82 -3.09
N SER A 92 1.04 -2.76 -3.71
CA SER A 92 1.72 -2.11 -4.85
C SER A 92 3.10 -1.56 -4.43
N THR A 93 3.15 -0.95 -3.24
CA THR A 93 4.32 -0.62 -2.43
C THR A 93 4.40 -1.53 -1.20
N LEU A 94 5.61 -1.80 -0.72
CA LEU A 94 5.87 -2.68 0.41
C LEU A 94 6.78 -2.00 1.45
N TYR A 95 6.52 -2.23 2.73
CA TYR A 95 7.39 -1.84 3.82
C TYR A 95 8.62 -2.77 3.86
N GLU A 96 9.83 -2.19 4.01
CA GLU A 96 11.11 -2.90 3.86
C GLU A 96 11.22 -3.71 2.55
N ASP A 97 10.53 -3.27 1.48
CA ASP A 97 10.38 -3.96 0.19
C ASP A 97 9.82 -5.41 0.28
N GLN A 98 9.29 -5.80 1.44
CA GLN A 98 8.88 -7.18 1.74
C GLN A 98 7.45 -7.32 2.28
N TYR A 99 6.95 -6.36 3.05
CA TYR A 99 5.74 -6.52 3.86
C TYR A 99 4.61 -5.60 3.39
N ALA A 100 3.41 -6.15 3.25
CA ALA A 100 2.19 -5.38 3.01
C ALA A 100 1.42 -5.07 4.31
N LEU A 101 1.66 -5.84 5.38
CA LEU A 101 1.23 -5.51 6.73
C LEU A 101 2.41 -5.56 7.68
N ALA A 102 2.69 -4.46 8.36
CA ALA A 102 3.75 -4.32 9.34
C ALA A 102 3.20 -3.75 10.66
N VAL A 103 3.31 -4.50 11.75
CA VAL A 103 2.78 -4.15 13.08
C VAL A 103 3.89 -4.31 14.12
N MET A 104 4.42 -3.21 14.66
CA MET A 104 5.58 -3.27 15.55
C MET A 104 5.56 -2.27 16.72
N VAL A 105 5.99 -2.72 17.91
CA VAL A 105 6.20 -1.86 19.08
C VAL A 105 4.94 -1.05 19.47
N ASN A 106 3.75 -1.63 19.31
CA ASN A 106 2.50 -0.95 19.67
C ASN A 106 2.15 -1.22 21.14
N TYR A 107 2.95 -0.66 22.06
CA TYR A 107 2.69 -0.67 23.50
C TYR A 107 3.47 0.44 24.20
N GLN A 108 2.89 0.98 25.27
CA GLN A 108 3.57 1.88 26.19
C GLN A 108 4.62 1.10 26.99
N ARG A 109 5.88 1.56 27.00
CA ARG A 109 7.01 0.80 27.58
C ARG A 109 6.78 0.46 29.06
N ASP A 110 6.45 1.49 29.83
CA ASP A 110 6.37 1.48 31.30
C ASP A 110 4.93 1.66 31.79
N GLY A 111 3.94 1.31 30.95
CA GLY A 111 2.51 1.45 31.25
C GLY A 111 1.67 0.27 30.78
N GLU A 112 0.35 0.43 30.89
CA GLU A 112 -0.65 -0.63 30.68
C GLU A 112 -1.33 -0.57 29.30
N HIS A 113 -1.09 0.51 28.54
CA HIS A 113 -1.70 0.74 27.23
C HIS A 113 -0.89 0.12 26.08
N GLY A 114 -1.60 -0.31 25.04
CA GLY A 114 -1.01 -0.89 23.84
C GLY A 114 -1.98 -1.77 23.08
N LEU A 115 -1.58 -2.17 21.88
CA LEU A 115 -2.42 -2.85 20.90
C LEU A 115 -2.80 -4.26 21.36
N GLN A 116 -4.09 -4.45 21.62
CA GLN A 116 -4.72 -5.73 21.96
C GLN A 116 -5.36 -6.36 20.71
N GLU A 117 -5.95 -5.55 19.83
CA GLU A 117 -6.62 -6.00 18.61
C GLU A 117 -6.23 -5.20 17.35
N LEU A 118 -5.87 -5.90 16.28
CA LEU A 118 -5.62 -5.29 14.97
C LEU A 118 -6.87 -4.62 14.37
N GLY A 119 -8.07 -5.06 14.76
CA GLY A 119 -9.35 -4.61 14.19
C GLY A 119 -9.67 -5.13 12.78
N LEU A 120 -8.75 -5.88 12.16
CA LEU A 120 -8.81 -6.37 10.77
C LEU A 120 -9.69 -7.63 10.63
N THR A 121 -10.87 -7.65 11.25
CA THR A 121 -11.74 -8.85 11.36
C THR A 121 -12.26 -9.37 10.02
N HIS A 122 -12.31 -8.51 9.00
CA HIS A 122 -12.78 -8.82 7.65
C HIS A 122 -11.69 -8.77 6.57
N LEU A 123 -10.41 -8.65 6.96
CA LEU A 123 -9.30 -8.67 6.02
C LEU A 123 -9.12 -10.09 5.48
N THR A 124 -9.50 -10.30 4.22
CA THR A 124 -9.50 -11.62 3.59
C THR A 124 -8.50 -11.78 2.44
N GLU A 125 -7.86 -10.69 1.99
CA GLU A 125 -6.83 -10.75 0.94
C GLU A 125 -5.65 -9.80 1.17
N ILE A 126 -4.44 -10.34 1.04
CA ILE A 126 -3.21 -9.57 0.78
C ILE A 126 -2.64 -10.06 -0.56
N LEU A 127 -2.81 -9.27 -1.63
CA LEU A 127 -2.48 -9.69 -3.00
C LEU A 127 -0.96 -9.87 -3.21
N ARG A 128 -0.16 -8.99 -2.63
CA ARG A 128 1.30 -9.00 -2.70
C ARG A 128 1.87 -8.52 -1.38
N GLY A 129 3.02 -9.05 -0.98
CA GLY A 129 3.71 -8.66 0.25
C GLY A 129 3.40 -9.56 1.43
N GLY A 130 4.37 -9.67 2.33
CA GLY A 130 4.32 -10.47 3.54
C GLY A 130 3.67 -9.77 4.73
N VAL A 131 3.71 -10.46 5.87
CA VAL A 131 3.18 -9.97 7.16
C VAL A 131 4.31 -9.97 8.20
N LYS A 132 4.56 -8.82 8.81
CA LYS A 132 5.55 -8.60 9.89
C LYS A 132 4.82 -8.16 11.15
N ILE A 133 4.79 -8.99 12.19
CA ILE A 133 4.18 -8.65 13.48
C ILE A 133 5.23 -8.92 14.56
N ILE A 134 5.87 -7.88 15.09
CA ILE A 134 7.00 -8.02 16.03
C ILE A 134 6.81 -7.14 17.26
N GLN A 135 7.18 -7.63 18.45
CA GLN A 135 7.23 -6.81 19.67
C GLN A 135 5.91 -6.05 19.96
N ASN A 136 4.77 -6.76 20.04
CA ASN A 136 3.50 -6.16 20.45
C ASN A 136 3.03 -6.83 21.74
N LYS A 137 3.37 -6.23 22.91
CA LYS A 137 3.25 -6.83 24.25
C LYS A 137 1.86 -7.43 24.55
N TYR A 138 0.79 -6.79 24.08
CA TYR A 138 -0.59 -7.14 24.38
C TYR A 138 -1.35 -7.85 23.24
N LEU A 139 -0.74 -8.00 22.05
CA LEU A 139 -1.38 -8.59 20.88
C LEU A 139 -1.20 -10.11 20.87
N SER A 140 -2.01 -10.83 21.65
CA SER A 140 -1.83 -12.26 21.92
C SER A 140 -2.31 -13.19 20.79
N TYR A 141 -3.40 -12.85 20.07
CA TYR A 141 -4.05 -13.76 19.11
C TYR A 141 -3.44 -13.76 17.70
N ALA A 142 -2.56 -12.80 17.35
CA ALA A 142 -2.00 -12.70 15.99
C ALA A 142 -1.35 -14.00 15.45
N PRO A 143 -0.71 -14.88 16.27
CA PRO A 143 -0.23 -16.19 15.83
C PRO A 143 -1.32 -17.25 15.58
N LEU A 144 -2.57 -17.01 16.01
CA LEU A 144 -3.71 -17.92 15.81
C LEU A 144 -4.46 -17.68 14.48
N VAL A 145 -4.20 -16.56 13.81
CA VAL A 145 -4.82 -16.23 12.52
C VAL A 145 -4.21 -17.10 11.41
N ASN A 146 -5.06 -17.70 10.58
CA ASN A 146 -4.62 -18.46 9.41
C ASN A 146 -4.18 -17.52 8.27
N TRP A 147 -3.00 -16.93 8.42
CA TRP A 147 -2.41 -16.00 7.45
C TRP A 147 -2.20 -16.60 6.05
N LEU A 148 -2.20 -17.93 5.89
CA LEU A 148 -2.10 -18.60 4.58
C LEU A 148 -3.40 -18.52 3.78
N ASP A 149 -4.55 -18.33 4.43
CA ASP A 149 -5.81 -18.04 3.72
C ASP A 149 -5.80 -16.59 3.20
N ILE A 150 -5.34 -15.65 4.05
CA ILE A 150 -5.33 -14.21 3.75
C ILE A 150 -4.24 -13.83 2.73
N SER A 151 -3.01 -14.35 2.88
CA SER A 151 -1.83 -13.98 2.09
C SER A 151 -1.16 -15.19 1.45
N CYS A 152 -0.90 -15.12 0.14
CA CYS A 152 -0.10 -16.11 -0.59
C CYS A 152 1.38 -15.70 -0.71
N SER A 153 1.93 -15.08 0.34
CA SER A 153 3.28 -14.50 0.34
C SER A 153 4.31 -15.35 1.06
N PHE A 154 5.56 -15.28 0.59
CA PHE A 154 6.71 -16.04 1.09
C PHE A 154 7.24 -15.62 2.46
N THR A 155 6.86 -14.42 2.92
CA THR A 155 7.55 -13.73 4.01
C THR A 155 6.60 -13.49 5.17
N LEU A 156 6.50 -14.45 6.09
CA LEU A 156 5.72 -14.30 7.32
C LEU A 156 6.65 -14.28 8.54
N HIS A 157 6.70 -13.14 9.21
CA HIS A 157 7.61 -12.88 10.32
C HIS A 157 6.84 -12.41 11.55
N ILE A 158 6.42 -13.37 12.39
CA ILE A 158 5.65 -13.12 13.61
C ILE A 158 6.52 -13.45 14.84
N VAL A 159 6.88 -12.42 15.59
CA VAL A 159 7.71 -12.49 16.80
C VAL A 159 6.92 -11.91 17.96
N ASN A 160 6.41 -12.78 18.83
CA ASN A 160 5.69 -12.39 20.03
C ASN A 160 6.35 -13.01 21.28
N ASN A 161 6.16 -12.38 22.43
CA ASN A 161 6.81 -12.75 23.71
C ASN A 161 6.55 -14.21 24.14
N ILE A 162 5.48 -14.82 23.63
CA ILE A 162 5.05 -16.19 23.98
C ILE A 162 5.58 -17.23 22.96
N ARG A 163 5.73 -16.87 21.68
CA ARG A 163 6.22 -17.78 20.61
C ARG A 163 6.90 -17.00 19.47
N ASN A 164 8.07 -17.48 19.05
CA ASN A 164 8.73 -17.08 17.80
C ASN A 164 8.16 -17.91 16.64
N PHE A 165 7.32 -17.32 15.78
CA PHE A 165 6.72 -17.98 14.62
C PHE A 165 7.25 -17.38 13.31
N LYS A 166 8.34 -17.97 12.81
CA LYS A 166 9.00 -17.56 11.58
C LYS A 166 8.78 -18.61 10.50
N VAL A 167 7.74 -18.43 9.68
CA VAL A 167 7.50 -19.29 8.52
C VAL A 167 8.30 -18.75 7.35
N LYS A 168 9.23 -19.56 6.85
CA LYS A 168 10.01 -19.28 5.66
C LYS A 168 9.53 -20.19 4.55
N SER A 169 8.90 -19.62 3.52
CA SER A 169 8.33 -20.29 2.34
C SER A 169 7.03 -21.07 2.56
N LEU A 170 5.99 -20.63 1.84
CA LEU A 170 5.08 -21.53 1.12
C LEU A 170 4.93 -20.95 -0.29
N ILE A 171 5.20 -21.73 -1.35
CA ILE A 171 4.83 -21.33 -2.71
C ILE A 171 3.34 -21.62 -2.87
N CYS A 172 2.51 -20.58 -3.00
CA CYS A 172 1.16 -20.76 -3.55
C CYS A 172 1.25 -21.02 -5.06
N ILE A 173 1.50 -22.27 -5.43
CA ILE A 173 1.25 -22.72 -6.80
C ILE A 173 -0.27 -22.76 -6.98
N TYR A 174 -0.77 -22.13 -8.05
CA TYR A 174 -2.19 -22.13 -8.40
C TYR A 174 -2.75 -23.57 -8.35
N GLY A 175 -3.67 -23.83 -7.40
CA GLY A 175 -4.41 -25.08 -7.28
C GLY A 175 -3.95 -26.09 -6.23
N THR A 176 -2.75 -26.00 -5.64
CA THR A 176 -2.30 -26.98 -4.63
C THR A 176 -1.57 -26.37 -3.44
N VAL A 177 -2.28 -26.26 -2.30
CA VAL A 177 -1.64 -26.01 -1.00
C VAL A 177 -1.20 -27.34 -0.41
N LEU A 178 0.10 -27.65 -0.48
CA LEU A 178 0.70 -28.71 0.32
C LEU A 178 0.75 -28.25 1.79
N VAL A 179 -0.36 -28.41 2.50
CA VAL A 179 -0.44 -28.10 3.94
C VAL A 179 0.39 -29.13 4.69
N SER A 180 1.57 -28.72 5.15
CA SER A 180 2.28 -29.47 6.19
C SER A 180 1.40 -29.55 7.43
N ARG A 181 1.23 -30.76 7.94
CA ARG A 181 0.19 -31.17 8.92
C ARG A 181 0.38 -30.54 10.30
N GLN A 182 0.09 -29.25 10.46
CA GLN A 182 -0.06 -28.55 11.74
C GLN A 182 -0.66 -27.13 11.54
N VAL A 183 -1.98 -27.05 11.38
CA VAL A 183 -2.71 -25.77 11.53
C VAL A 183 -3.87 -26.02 12.50
N PHE A 184 -3.71 -25.56 13.74
CA PHE A 184 -4.78 -25.51 14.72
C PHE A 184 -5.70 -24.33 14.38
N THR A 185 -6.96 -24.60 14.07
CA THR A 185 -8.02 -23.60 14.02
C THR A 185 -8.95 -23.83 15.21
N SER A 186 -8.97 -22.88 16.14
CA SER A 186 -9.94 -22.79 17.24
C SER A 186 -10.36 -21.33 17.43
N VAL A 187 -10.75 -20.69 16.33
CA VAL A 187 -11.31 -19.34 16.28
C VAL A 187 -12.44 -19.37 15.25
N ASP A 188 -13.64 -19.71 15.70
CA ASP A 188 -14.82 -20.01 14.87
C ASP A 188 -15.45 -18.78 14.15
N SER A 189 -14.72 -17.67 14.04
CA SER A 189 -15.20 -16.38 13.55
C SER A 189 -14.46 -15.80 12.34
N LEU A 190 -13.35 -16.42 11.90
CA LEU A 190 -12.64 -16.02 10.67
C LEU A 190 -13.25 -16.73 9.45
N THR A 191 -13.77 -15.96 8.49
CA THR A 191 -14.29 -16.49 7.23
C THR A 191 -13.14 -17.00 6.36
N VAL A 192 -13.00 -18.33 6.30
CA VAL A 192 -11.98 -19.01 5.48
C VAL A 192 -12.48 -19.10 4.05
N THR A 193 -11.74 -18.53 3.10
CA THR A 193 -12.19 -18.35 1.69
C THR A 193 -11.27 -18.98 0.64
N LYS A 194 -10.23 -19.71 1.08
CA LYS A 194 -9.25 -20.39 0.21
C LYS A 194 -9.02 -21.84 0.59
N THR A 195 -8.68 -22.11 1.86
CA THR A 195 -8.14 -23.43 2.25
C THR A 195 -9.21 -24.51 2.39
N VAL A 196 -10.50 -24.13 2.36
CA VAL A 196 -11.66 -25.03 2.43
C VAL A 196 -12.36 -25.22 1.08
N CYS A 197 -11.86 -24.58 0.02
CA CYS A 197 -12.51 -24.58 -1.28
C CYS A 197 -12.39 -25.93 -1.99
N ALA A 198 -13.38 -26.24 -2.82
CA ALA A 198 -13.31 -27.37 -3.74
C ALA A 198 -12.13 -27.20 -4.72
N PRO A 199 -11.42 -28.29 -5.10
CA PRO A 199 -10.23 -28.20 -5.96
C PRO A 199 -10.53 -27.73 -7.39
N GLN A 200 -11.80 -27.68 -7.78
CA GLN A 200 -12.26 -27.10 -9.06
C GLN A 200 -12.28 -25.56 -9.04
N CYS A 201 -12.27 -24.91 -7.87
CA CYS A 201 -12.27 -23.46 -7.77
C CYS A 201 -10.90 -22.88 -8.14
N SER A 202 -10.84 -22.04 -9.17
CA SER A 202 -9.60 -21.37 -9.62
C SER A 202 -9.09 -20.25 -8.69
N GLY A 203 -9.73 -20.04 -7.53
CA GLY A 203 -9.52 -18.88 -6.66
C GLY A 203 -10.17 -19.02 -5.29
N ARG A 204 -11.09 -18.11 -4.99
CA ARG A 204 -11.81 -18.05 -3.70
C ARG A 204 -13.13 -18.83 -3.76
N CYS A 205 -13.71 -19.12 -2.61
CA CYS A 205 -15.03 -19.73 -2.47
C CYS A 205 -15.84 -19.09 -1.34
N PHE A 206 -17.16 -19.28 -1.38
CA PHE A 206 -18.11 -18.94 -0.33
C PHE A 206 -18.68 -20.18 0.39
N GLY A 207 -18.20 -21.36 0.03
CA GLY A 207 -18.58 -22.65 0.60
C GLY A 207 -17.63 -23.77 0.15
N ARG A 208 -17.98 -25.03 0.43
CA ARG A 208 -17.13 -26.21 0.19
C ARG A 208 -17.47 -26.96 -1.10
N ASN A 209 -18.65 -26.73 -1.67
CA ASN A 209 -19.11 -27.44 -2.87
C ASN A 209 -18.44 -26.88 -4.14
N PRO A 210 -18.26 -27.67 -5.21
CA PRO A 210 -17.73 -27.18 -6.49
C PRO A 210 -18.58 -26.08 -7.16
N SER A 211 -19.84 -25.93 -6.74
CA SER A 211 -20.76 -24.84 -7.16
C SER A 211 -20.62 -23.56 -6.33
N GLU A 212 -19.86 -23.58 -5.24
CA GLU A 212 -19.70 -22.46 -4.28
C GLU A 212 -18.36 -21.71 -4.48
N CYS A 213 -17.82 -21.77 -5.70
CA CYS A 213 -16.67 -20.97 -6.11
C CYS A 213 -17.07 -19.50 -6.36
N CYS A 214 -16.20 -18.57 -6.00
CA CYS A 214 -16.35 -17.17 -6.38
C CYS A 214 -15.98 -16.94 -7.86
N HIS A 215 -16.44 -15.82 -8.42
CA HIS A 215 -15.96 -15.34 -9.71
C HIS A 215 -14.43 -15.12 -9.70
N VAL A 216 -13.76 -15.34 -10.84
CA VAL A 216 -12.28 -15.27 -10.94
C VAL A 216 -11.69 -13.88 -10.66
N GLU A 217 -12.51 -12.84 -10.84
CA GLU A 217 -12.20 -11.45 -10.53
C GLU A 217 -12.47 -11.06 -9.07
N CYS A 218 -13.01 -11.95 -8.24
CA CYS A 218 -13.14 -11.71 -6.81
C CYS A 218 -11.78 -11.84 -6.09
N ALA A 219 -11.55 -10.96 -5.12
CA ALA A 219 -10.46 -11.03 -4.16
C ALA A 219 -11.04 -11.19 -2.75
N GLY A 220 -10.40 -12.03 -1.93
CA GLY A 220 -10.78 -12.25 -0.53
C GLY A 220 -12.11 -12.97 -0.30
N GLY A 221 -12.87 -13.33 -1.33
CA GLY A 221 -14.14 -14.05 -1.21
C GLY A 221 -15.32 -13.31 -1.83
N CYS A 222 -16.50 -13.86 -1.58
CA CYS A 222 -17.76 -13.42 -2.18
C CYS A 222 -18.95 -13.94 -1.35
N THR A 223 -20.15 -13.47 -1.67
CA THR A 223 -21.44 -14.03 -1.19
C THR A 223 -22.13 -14.93 -2.20
N GLY A 224 -21.60 -15.04 -3.42
CA GLY A 224 -22.19 -15.75 -4.54
C GLY A 224 -21.23 -15.86 -5.74
N PRO A 225 -21.62 -16.55 -6.81
CA PRO A 225 -20.72 -16.91 -7.91
C PRO A 225 -20.49 -15.77 -8.93
N LYS A 226 -21.17 -14.62 -8.83
CA LYS A 226 -21.08 -13.54 -9.82
C LYS A 226 -19.94 -12.58 -9.51
N ASP A 227 -19.55 -11.82 -10.55
CA ASP A 227 -18.62 -10.70 -10.48
C ASP A 227 -19.12 -9.51 -9.63
N THR A 228 -20.42 -9.45 -9.36
CA THR A 228 -21.07 -8.48 -8.45
C THR A 228 -21.09 -8.91 -6.99
N ASP A 229 -20.81 -10.18 -6.71
CA ASP A 229 -21.01 -10.78 -5.38
C ASP A 229 -19.70 -10.79 -4.56
N CYS A 230 -18.61 -10.22 -5.11
CA CYS A 230 -17.28 -10.21 -4.51
C CYS A 230 -17.17 -9.28 -3.29
N PHE A 231 -16.39 -9.66 -2.27
CA PHE A 231 -16.05 -8.75 -1.16
C PHE A 231 -15.11 -7.62 -1.59
N ALA A 232 -14.20 -7.90 -2.53
CA ALA A 232 -13.34 -6.92 -3.18
C ALA A 232 -13.01 -7.39 -4.61
N CYS A 233 -12.65 -6.47 -5.49
CA CYS A 233 -12.24 -6.80 -6.86
C CYS A 233 -10.73 -7.05 -6.94
N ARG A 234 -10.34 -8.14 -7.58
CA ARG A 234 -8.95 -8.51 -7.83
C ARG A 234 -8.24 -7.47 -8.71
N ASN A 235 -8.86 -7.12 -9.83
CA ASN A 235 -8.37 -6.09 -10.74
C ASN A 235 -9.11 -4.77 -10.54
N PHE A 236 -10.22 -4.53 -11.24
CA PHE A 236 -10.95 -3.26 -11.19
C PHE A 236 -12.41 -3.40 -10.74
N ASN A 237 -12.89 -2.46 -9.93
CA ASN A 237 -14.31 -2.28 -9.63
C ASN A 237 -14.94 -1.32 -10.67
N ASN A 238 -15.86 -1.84 -11.46
CA ASN A 238 -16.69 -1.12 -12.41
C ASN A 238 -18.11 -0.94 -11.87
N SER A 239 -18.29 0.03 -10.96
CA SER A 239 -19.61 0.37 -10.39
C SER A 239 -20.35 -0.80 -9.73
N GLY A 240 -19.61 -1.70 -9.07
CA GLY A 240 -20.11 -2.88 -8.35
C GLY A 240 -19.71 -4.22 -8.99
N SER A 241 -19.44 -4.26 -10.29
CA SER A 241 -18.95 -5.44 -11.01
C SER A 241 -17.43 -5.49 -11.03
N CYS A 242 -16.84 -6.64 -10.69
CA CYS A 242 -15.40 -6.86 -10.74
C CYS A 242 -14.94 -7.32 -12.13
N VAL A 243 -14.12 -6.50 -12.79
CA VAL A 243 -13.67 -6.72 -14.18
C VAL A 243 -12.14 -6.75 -14.30
N PRO A 244 -11.58 -7.54 -15.24
CA PRO A 244 -10.14 -7.61 -15.46
C PRO A 244 -9.55 -6.31 -16.03
N GLN A 245 -10.35 -5.54 -16.77
CA GLN A 245 -9.97 -4.27 -17.36
C GLN A 245 -11.20 -3.35 -17.47
N CYS A 246 -11.03 -2.05 -17.24
CA CYS A 246 -12.11 -1.08 -17.44
C CYS A 246 -12.54 -0.99 -18.92
N PRO A 247 -13.83 -0.68 -19.20
CA PRO A 247 -14.34 -0.48 -20.56
C PRO A 247 -13.46 0.46 -21.40
N GLN A 248 -12.88 -0.06 -22.48
CA GLN A 248 -11.92 0.65 -23.32
C GLN A 248 -12.55 1.87 -24.01
N THR A 249 -11.73 2.87 -24.34
CA THR A 249 -12.16 4.12 -24.99
C THR A 249 -12.63 3.93 -26.44
N VAL A 250 -12.19 2.84 -27.08
CA VAL A 250 -12.61 2.42 -28.42
C VAL A 250 -12.99 0.95 -28.43
N ILE A 251 -13.94 0.58 -29.28
CA ILE A 251 -14.43 -0.78 -29.52
C ILE A 251 -14.33 -1.14 -31.00
N TYR A 252 -14.07 -2.41 -31.30
CA TYR A 252 -14.04 -2.89 -32.68
C TYR A 252 -15.45 -3.21 -33.16
N ASN A 253 -15.95 -2.42 -34.12
CA ASN A 253 -17.23 -2.69 -34.76
C ASN A 253 -17.04 -3.69 -35.91
N ARG A 254 -17.61 -4.89 -35.75
CA ARG A 254 -17.51 -5.99 -36.72
C ARG A 254 -18.28 -5.73 -38.03
N LEU A 255 -19.21 -4.78 -38.06
CA LEU A 255 -19.99 -4.44 -39.26
C LEU A 255 -19.24 -3.46 -40.16
N THR A 256 -18.55 -2.49 -39.55
CA THR A 256 -17.77 -1.46 -40.28
C THR A 256 -16.30 -1.82 -40.43
N TYR A 257 -15.84 -2.90 -39.75
CA TYR A 257 -14.45 -3.35 -39.64
C TYR A 257 -13.50 -2.27 -39.10
N ARG A 258 -13.99 -1.37 -38.25
CA ARG A 258 -13.28 -0.18 -37.73
C ARG A 258 -13.30 -0.12 -36.21
N MET A 259 -12.36 0.65 -35.65
CA MET A 259 -12.39 1.06 -34.25
C MET A 259 -13.28 2.29 -34.11
N GLU A 260 -14.29 2.22 -33.24
CA GLU A 260 -15.26 3.28 -33.00
C GLU A 260 -15.24 3.70 -31.51
N PRO A 261 -15.55 4.97 -31.18
CA PRO A 261 -15.59 5.42 -29.78
C PRO A 261 -16.62 4.63 -28.95
N ASN A 262 -16.21 4.17 -27.77
CA ASN A 262 -17.11 3.45 -26.88
C ASN A 262 -17.90 4.43 -25.99
N PRO A 263 -19.24 4.49 -26.07
CA PRO A 263 -20.04 5.37 -25.19
C PRO A 263 -19.96 4.97 -23.71
N ASN A 264 -19.60 3.71 -23.41
CA ASN A 264 -19.47 3.19 -22.05
C ASN A 264 -18.02 3.25 -21.52
N ALA A 265 -17.12 3.97 -22.19
CA ALA A 265 -15.72 4.07 -21.83
C ALA A 265 -15.51 4.55 -20.39
N LYS A 266 -14.54 3.95 -19.68
CA LYS A 266 -14.07 4.40 -18.36
C LYS A 266 -12.56 4.27 -18.26
N TYR A 267 -11.96 5.21 -17.55
CA TYR A 267 -10.54 5.23 -17.26
C TYR A 267 -10.22 4.38 -16.02
N GLN A 268 -9.10 3.68 -16.06
CA GLN A 268 -8.53 2.99 -14.91
C GLN A 268 -7.92 4.01 -13.96
N TYR A 269 -8.39 4.05 -12.72
CA TYR A 269 -7.82 4.88 -11.65
C TYR A 269 -7.59 4.02 -10.41
N GLY A 270 -6.34 3.67 -10.14
CA GLY A 270 -5.99 2.69 -9.10
C GLY A 270 -6.64 1.34 -9.38
N SER A 271 -7.65 1.00 -8.57
CA SER A 271 -8.44 -0.23 -8.61
C SER A 271 -9.90 -0.02 -9.02
N ILE A 272 -10.26 1.18 -9.50
CA ILE A 272 -11.64 1.52 -9.88
C ILE A 272 -11.73 2.06 -11.30
N CYS A 273 -12.91 1.91 -11.92
CA CYS A 273 -13.21 2.47 -13.24
C CYS A 273 -13.99 3.79 -13.11
N VAL A 274 -13.37 4.90 -13.50
CA VAL A 274 -13.95 6.26 -13.41
C VAL A 274 -14.31 6.81 -14.79
N THR A 275 -15.38 7.60 -14.90
CA THR A 275 -15.76 8.25 -16.17
C THR A 275 -14.86 9.44 -16.52
N GLN A 276 -14.23 10.06 -15.51
CA GLN A 276 -13.29 11.17 -15.66
C GLN A 276 -12.15 11.01 -14.64
N CYS A 277 -10.92 11.33 -15.03
CA CYS A 277 -9.79 11.34 -14.10
C CYS A 277 -9.88 12.54 -13.13
N PRO A 278 -9.41 12.41 -11.86
CA PRO A 278 -9.31 13.56 -10.96
C PRO A 278 -8.36 14.62 -11.52
N LYS A 279 -8.62 15.91 -11.24
CA LYS A 279 -7.95 17.06 -11.89
C LYS A 279 -6.41 17.10 -11.81
N ILE A 280 -5.82 16.40 -10.83
CA ILE A 280 -4.36 16.33 -10.64
C ILE A 280 -3.70 15.23 -11.48
N PHE A 281 -4.48 14.33 -12.09
CA PHE A 281 -4.01 13.26 -12.97
C PHE A 281 -4.14 13.65 -14.44
N VAL A 282 -3.35 12.99 -15.28
CA VAL A 282 -3.33 13.13 -16.74
C VAL A 282 -3.89 11.85 -17.36
N VAL A 283 -4.67 11.97 -18.42
CA VAL A 283 -5.19 10.81 -19.17
C VAL A 283 -4.08 10.25 -20.06
N ASP A 284 -3.75 8.96 -19.90
CA ASP A 284 -2.96 8.22 -20.90
C ASP A 284 -3.72 6.99 -21.41
N GLY A 285 -4.19 7.04 -22.65
CA GLY A 285 -4.97 5.98 -23.28
C GLY A 285 -6.30 5.69 -22.56
N SER A 286 -6.32 4.63 -21.76
CA SER A 286 -7.48 4.23 -20.94
C SER A 286 -7.23 4.31 -19.43
N SER A 287 -6.23 5.08 -18.99
CA SER A 287 -5.79 5.15 -17.59
C SER A 287 -5.50 6.58 -17.12
N CYS A 288 -5.71 6.82 -15.82
CA CYS A 288 -5.32 8.06 -15.14
C CYS A 288 -3.90 7.90 -14.56
N VAL A 289 -2.94 8.66 -15.06
CA VAL A 289 -1.52 8.60 -14.64
C VAL A 289 -1.08 9.91 -13.97
N SER A 290 -0.14 9.86 -13.03
CA SER A 290 0.37 11.07 -12.37
C SER A 290 1.27 11.91 -13.29
N ASN A 291 1.93 11.26 -14.25
CA ASN A 291 2.90 11.84 -15.17
C ASN A 291 2.84 11.07 -16.50
N CYS A 292 3.06 11.75 -17.62
CA CYS A 292 3.14 11.08 -18.91
C CYS A 292 4.38 10.17 -19.01
N PRO A 293 4.29 9.05 -19.77
CA PRO A 293 5.45 8.24 -20.15
C PRO A 293 6.54 9.05 -20.85
N SER A 294 7.80 8.60 -20.78
CA SER A 294 8.97 9.33 -21.29
C SER A 294 8.98 9.66 -22.79
N ASN A 295 8.08 9.08 -23.58
CA ASN A 295 7.88 9.34 -25.01
C ASN A 295 6.63 10.18 -25.32
N LYS A 296 5.95 10.70 -24.29
CA LYS A 296 4.75 11.54 -24.39
C LYS A 296 4.92 12.84 -23.60
N MET A 297 4.15 13.85 -23.96
CA MET A 297 4.05 15.12 -23.25
C MET A 297 2.61 15.37 -22.81
N GLU A 298 2.45 16.11 -21.72
CA GLU A 298 1.14 16.57 -21.24
C GLU A 298 0.64 17.71 -22.15
N VAL A 299 -0.55 17.53 -22.70
CA VAL A 299 -1.25 18.50 -23.55
C VAL A 299 -2.65 18.68 -22.98
N GLU A 300 -3.10 19.92 -22.82
CA GLU A 300 -4.46 20.21 -22.38
C GLU A 300 -5.38 20.35 -23.60
N LYS A 301 -6.41 19.49 -23.67
CA LYS A 301 -7.45 19.54 -24.71
C LYS A 301 -8.82 19.63 -24.04
N ASN A 302 -9.59 20.67 -24.37
CA ASN A 302 -10.93 20.90 -23.82
C ASN A 302 -10.98 20.89 -22.28
N GLY A 303 -9.93 21.39 -21.61
CA GLY A 303 -9.80 21.37 -20.14
C GLY A 303 -9.40 20.02 -19.53
N VAL A 304 -9.04 19.04 -20.36
CA VAL A 304 -8.56 17.71 -19.94
C VAL A 304 -7.09 17.53 -20.29
N LYS A 305 -6.28 17.32 -19.27
CA LYS A 305 -4.85 16.97 -19.40
C LYS A 305 -4.71 15.57 -20.00
N THR A 306 -4.05 15.46 -21.14
CA THR A 306 -3.90 14.21 -21.91
C THR A 306 -2.45 14.01 -22.35
N CYS A 307 -1.94 12.78 -22.33
CA CYS A 307 -0.59 12.43 -22.79
C CYS A 307 -0.56 12.15 -24.29
N GLU A 308 0.15 12.98 -25.06
CA GLU A 308 0.31 12.80 -26.52
C GLU A 308 1.76 12.45 -26.90
N PRO A 309 2.00 11.60 -27.92
CA PRO A 309 3.33 11.30 -28.41
C PRO A 309 4.11 12.55 -28.83
N CYS A 310 5.36 12.65 -28.40
CA CYS A 310 6.22 13.77 -28.80
C CYS A 310 6.52 13.70 -30.31
N LYS A 311 6.38 14.83 -31.03
CA LYS A 311 6.71 14.95 -32.47
C LYS A 311 8.24 14.96 -32.75
N GLY A 312 9.05 14.46 -31.83
CA GLY A 312 10.50 14.58 -31.79
C GLY A 312 11.03 14.21 -30.40
N LEU A 313 12.18 14.77 -30.01
CA LEU A 313 12.68 14.62 -28.62
C LEU A 313 11.68 15.24 -27.63
N CYS A 314 11.24 14.47 -26.63
CA CYS A 314 10.43 15.01 -25.56
C CYS A 314 11.22 16.03 -24.72
N PRO A 315 10.58 17.12 -24.25
CA PRO A 315 11.19 18.02 -23.28
C PRO A 315 11.66 17.22 -22.06
N LYS A 316 12.93 17.41 -21.66
CA LYS A 316 13.46 16.78 -20.44
C LYS A 316 12.79 17.42 -19.22
N GLY A 317 11.68 16.84 -18.78
CA GLY A 317 11.07 17.19 -17.50
C GLY A 317 12.07 16.98 -16.37
N ILE A 318 12.23 18.00 -15.52
CA ILE A 318 13.08 17.90 -14.33
C ILE A 318 12.39 16.98 -13.33
N SER A 319 12.68 15.68 -13.39
CA SER A 319 12.20 14.75 -12.37
C SER A 319 12.98 15.00 -11.08
N CYS A 320 12.33 15.59 -10.08
CA CYS A 320 12.87 15.70 -8.72
C CYS A 320 12.93 14.32 -8.04
N ARG A 321 13.84 13.44 -8.50
CA ARG A 321 14.22 12.25 -7.76
C ARG A 321 15.09 12.68 -6.58
N SER A 322 14.59 12.47 -5.38
CA SER A 322 15.30 12.62 -4.12
C SER A 322 16.34 11.51 -3.90
N ASN A 323 17.30 11.39 -4.84
CA ASN A 323 18.65 10.89 -4.58
C ASN A 323 19.57 10.99 -5.82
N SER A 324 20.88 11.02 -5.55
CA SER A 324 22.00 10.97 -6.52
C SER A 324 22.39 12.31 -7.18
N SER A 325 23.27 13.05 -6.49
CA SER A 325 24.58 13.63 -6.95
C SER A 325 24.75 14.34 -8.31
N SER A 326 23.74 14.42 -9.17
CA SER A 326 23.82 15.07 -10.49
C SER A 326 23.41 16.55 -10.45
N LEU A 327 22.46 16.92 -9.59
CA LEU A 327 22.02 18.30 -9.37
C LEU A 327 23.17 19.24 -8.96
N TYR A 328 24.13 18.74 -8.17
CA TYR A 328 25.28 19.53 -7.72
C TYR A 328 26.21 19.96 -8.87
N ARG A 329 26.29 19.18 -9.96
CA ARG A 329 27.13 19.53 -11.14
C ARG A 329 26.52 20.60 -12.02
N TYR A 330 25.19 20.76 -12.00
CA TYR A 330 24.50 21.81 -12.77
C TYR A 330 24.39 23.12 -11.96
N LEU A 331 24.23 23.04 -10.64
CA LEU A 331 24.24 24.22 -9.76
C LEU A 331 25.63 24.89 -9.70
N THR A 332 26.73 24.13 -9.69
CA THR A 332 28.08 24.74 -9.78
C THR A 332 28.36 25.38 -11.13
N ALA A 333 27.80 24.87 -12.23
CA ALA A 333 27.97 25.48 -13.56
C ALA A 333 27.27 26.84 -13.69
N LEU A 334 26.12 27.03 -13.02
CA LEU A 334 25.41 28.31 -12.98
C LEU A 334 26.09 29.34 -12.05
N LEU A 335 26.65 28.89 -10.92
CA LEU A 335 27.41 29.76 -10.01
C LEU A 335 28.77 30.23 -10.55
N LEU A 336 29.31 29.58 -11.58
CA LEU A 336 30.57 29.99 -12.23
C LEU A 336 30.39 31.09 -13.30
N LEU A 337 29.17 31.46 -13.67
CA LEU A 337 28.90 32.52 -14.66
C LEU A 337 28.63 33.90 -14.03
N THR A 338 28.58 34.00 -12.69
CA THR A 338 28.39 35.26 -11.98
C THR A 338 29.19 35.31 -10.67
N VAL A 339 30.50 35.57 -10.75
CA VAL A 339 31.24 36.58 -9.95
C VAL A 339 32.63 36.73 -10.60
N SER A 340 32.77 37.77 -11.40
CA SER A 340 34.08 38.32 -11.78
C SER A 340 34.11 39.79 -11.37
N PHE A 341 34.49 40.10 -10.14
CA PHE A 341 35.09 41.39 -9.75
C PHE A 341 35.71 41.31 -8.33
N SER A 342 37.05 41.36 -8.30
CA SER A 342 37.90 42.06 -7.32
C SER A 342 37.59 42.02 -5.80
N SER A 343 38.49 41.34 -5.07
CA SER A 343 39.44 41.95 -4.10
C SER A 343 39.21 41.94 -2.56
N PHE A 344 40.26 41.40 -1.90
CA PHE A 344 40.88 41.71 -0.59
C PHE A 344 40.28 41.29 0.79
N ASP A 345 41.04 40.39 1.43
CA ASP A 345 41.49 40.25 2.85
C ASP A 345 40.54 40.47 4.06
N PHE A 346 40.47 39.47 4.96
CA PHE A 346 41.35 39.35 6.16
C PHE A 346 41.07 38.08 7.01
N PHE A 347 42.10 37.57 7.71
CA PHE A 347 42.11 36.51 8.76
C PHE A 347 42.36 37.18 10.16
N PRO A 348 42.50 36.48 11.33
CA PRO A 348 42.00 35.18 11.88
C PRO A 348 41.42 35.31 13.33
N VAL A 349 41.50 34.26 14.21
CA VAL A 349 41.41 34.21 15.71
C VAL A 349 40.02 33.86 16.36
N TYR A 350 39.82 33.02 17.42
CA TYR A 350 40.57 31.94 18.16
C TYR A 350 39.62 30.94 18.91
N VAL A 351 39.98 29.63 18.94
CA VAL A 351 40.11 28.68 20.10
C VAL A 351 39.16 28.69 21.35
N HIS A 352 38.39 27.61 21.63
CA HIS A 352 38.64 26.50 22.62
C HIS A 352 37.40 25.57 22.91
N ARG A 353 37.61 24.50 23.71
CA ARG A 353 36.74 23.31 24.06
C ARG A 353 36.36 23.34 25.59
N PRO A 354 35.70 22.35 26.28
CA PRO A 354 35.34 20.94 25.95
C PRO A 354 33.94 20.41 26.46
N GLY A 355 33.65 19.09 26.27
CA GLY A 355 32.61 18.31 26.99
C GLY A 355 31.67 17.46 26.10
N MET A 356 32.04 16.26 25.64
CA MET A 356 31.97 14.93 26.31
C MET A 356 30.58 14.24 26.27
N PHE A 357 30.42 13.25 25.37
CA PHE A 357 29.62 12.03 25.57
C PHE A 357 30.12 10.92 24.62
N ASP A 358 30.42 9.74 25.16
CA ASP A 358 30.90 8.56 24.43
C ASP A 358 29.73 7.64 24.01
N ILE A 359 29.80 7.07 22.80
CA ILE A 359 29.04 5.85 22.44
C ILE A 359 30.00 4.86 21.78
N LYS A 360 30.31 3.77 22.49
CA LYS A 360 31.13 2.66 21.98
C LYS A 360 30.37 1.82 20.97
N LEU A 361 30.89 1.75 19.74
CA LEU A 361 30.54 0.72 18.75
C LEU A 361 31.51 -0.46 18.88
N LEU A 362 30.96 -1.68 18.95
CA LEU A 362 31.74 -2.93 19.01
C LEU A 362 32.14 -3.38 17.60
N GLU A 363 33.43 -3.29 17.27
CA GLU A 363 33.96 -3.80 16.00
C GLU A 363 34.17 -5.33 16.00
N GLY A 364 33.59 -6.00 15.01
CA GLY A 364 33.86 -7.40 14.70
C GLY A 364 35.15 -7.57 13.89
N LYS A 365 36.18 -8.16 14.49
CA LYS A 365 37.51 -8.36 13.87
C LYS A 365 37.48 -9.26 12.62
N LYS A 366 37.81 -8.72 11.44
CA LYS A 366 38.32 -9.51 10.30
C LYS A 366 39.84 -9.68 10.42
N LYS A 367 40.32 -10.92 10.52
CA LYS A 367 41.74 -11.23 10.70
C LYS A 367 42.38 -11.66 9.36
N LYS A 368 43.23 -10.82 8.77
CA LYS A 368 44.17 -11.21 7.71
C LYS A 368 45.39 -11.91 8.33
N ARG A 369 45.81 -13.04 7.75
CA ARG A 369 47.20 -13.57 7.72
C ARG A 369 47.47 -13.82 6.23
N LYS A 370 48.33 -13.04 5.56
CA LYS A 370 49.81 -13.15 5.55
C LYS A 370 50.28 -14.52 5.08
N GLU A 371 50.72 -14.57 3.82
CA GLU A 371 51.59 -15.59 3.25
C GLU A 371 52.96 -15.61 3.96
N LEU A 372 53.63 -16.77 3.94
CA LEU A 372 55.09 -16.87 3.88
C LEU A 372 55.47 -18.28 3.39
N ALA A 373 56.56 -18.37 2.62
CA ALA A 373 57.08 -19.54 1.90
C ALA A 373 56.24 -19.97 0.68
#